data_AF-A0A959GWA7-F1
#
_entry.id   AF-A0A959GWA7-F1
#
_cell.length_a   1.000
_cell.length_b   1.000
_cell.length_c   1.000
_cell.angle_alpha   90.00
_cell.angle_beta   90.00
_cell.angle_gamma   90.00
#
_symmetry.space_group_name_H-M   'P 1'
#
loop_
_entity.id
_entity.type
_entity.pdbx_description
1 polymer ?
#
loop_
_entity_poly.entity_id
_entity_poly.type
_entity_poly.pdbx_seq_one_letter_code
_entity_poly.pdbx_strand_id
1 'polypeptide(L)'
;MLSFYSGEDWGFWGHRRINRMAVFTLPPEMIGFYKKNIEYITEHAVDPDKRRYATRHEAVRHYIDADHWGEYPFPALPRDWNDALMKFTEVGLVTMAGDTLLLSRDTVALNGDTGQEVFVALHMGDYRVAANYDRANRGFFIKNILPQYYEDEWVVDCDSLCALFGITPGSLDCQSAFAVDRLSEYGILPYHLLAMQRRLTEAFRQKDEARILRLSAEMGHYIGDGNVPLHTTENYNGQMTNQVGIHAFWESRIPELFADKTFDYFVGKAEYISRPKEYFWNMVLASHALVDSVLSIERQLSIDFPADKQYCYEERLGQTIRTQCEDYAAAYNERLSGMVEARLRSSIQAIGSSWYTAWADAGQPDLRALGEHLPTLVETQEMEELEKQVRGGEKKGRPHE
;
A
#
# COMPACT_ATOMS: atom_id res chain seq x y z
N MET A 1 20.75 28.91 -11.14
CA MET A 1 20.73 27.77 -10.19
C MET A 1 19.96 26.67 -10.91
N LEU A 2 20.67 25.74 -11.55
CA LEU A 2 20.07 24.69 -12.37
C LEU A 2 19.54 23.59 -11.44
N SER A 3 18.22 23.46 -11.36
CA SER A 3 17.56 22.35 -10.66
C SER A 3 17.77 21.09 -11.50
N PHE A 4 18.48 20.11 -10.95
CA PHE A 4 18.56 18.77 -11.52
C PHE A 4 17.28 18.03 -11.11
N TYR A 5 16.29 18.05 -12.00
CA TYR A 5 15.07 17.25 -11.87
C TYR A 5 15.41 15.79 -12.19
N SER A 6 15.21 14.87 -11.24
CA SER A 6 15.23 13.43 -11.46
C SER A 6 14.08 13.04 -12.40
N GLY A 7 14.20 11.92 -13.12
CA GLY A 7 13.20 11.36 -14.05
C GLY A 7 11.79 11.07 -13.48
N GLU A 8 11.50 11.51 -12.26
CA GLU A 8 10.31 11.17 -11.47
C GLU A 8 9.12 12.11 -11.72
N ASP A 9 9.32 13.34 -12.22
CA ASP A 9 8.24 14.32 -12.39
C ASP A 9 7.07 13.83 -13.29
N TRP A 10 7.33 12.80 -14.11
CA TRP A 10 6.37 12.23 -15.07
C TRP A 10 5.71 10.93 -14.59
N GLY A 11 6.42 10.06 -13.84
CA GLY A 11 5.80 8.92 -13.16
C GLY A 11 4.72 9.35 -12.15
N PHE A 12 4.86 10.56 -11.65
CA PHE A 12 3.93 11.23 -10.75
C PHE A 12 2.69 11.85 -11.41
N TRP A 13 2.65 11.97 -12.74
CA TRP A 13 1.55 12.64 -13.45
C TRP A 13 0.20 12.00 -13.10
N GLY A 14 0.15 10.66 -13.01
CA GLY A 14 -1.06 9.91 -12.68
C GLY A 14 -1.64 10.31 -11.32
N HIS A 15 -0.83 10.26 -10.26
CA HIS A 15 -1.25 10.61 -8.89
C HIS A 15 -1.70 12.07 -8.78
N ARG A 16 -0.96 13.00 -9.40
CA ARG A 16 -1.33 14.43 -9.44
C ARG A 16 -2.69 14.59 -10.13
N ARG A 17 -2.88 13.94 -11.28
CA ARG A 17 -4.11 14.03 -12.08
C ARG A 17 -5.32 13.48 -11.33
N ILE A 18 -5.24 12.27 -10.78
CA ILE A 18 -6.39 11.64 -10.10
C ILE A 18 -6.82 12.44 -8.86
N ASN A 19 -5.87 12.97 -8.09
CA ASN A 19 -6.15 13.83 -6.93
C ASN A 19 -6.83 15.13 -7.35
N ARG A 20 -6.29 15.80 -8.37
CA ARG A 20 -6.89 17.03 -8.92
C ARG A 20 -8.32 16.77 -9.40
N MET A 21 -8.54 15.69 -10.13
CA MET A 21 -9.86 15.35 -10.67
C MET A 21 -10.86 14.97 -9.58
N ALA A 22 -10.41 14.32 -8.51
CA ALA A 22 -11.27 13.92 -7.39
C ALA A 22 -11.94 15.10 -6.70
N VAL A 23 -11.31 16.29 -6.67
CA VAL A 23 -11.89 17.53 -6.13
C VAL A 23 -13.23 17.86 -6.80
N PHE A 24 -13.37 17.58 -8.09
CA PHE A 24 -14.59 17.92 -8.84
C PHE A 24 -15.74 16.92 -8.62
N THR A 25 -15.51 15.83 -7.90
CA THR A 25 -16.56 14.86 -7.51
C THR A 25 -17.29 15.28 -6.23
N LEU A 26 -16.71 16.21 -5.46
CA LEU A 26 -17.14 16.55 -4.11
C LEU A 26 -18.46 17.34 -4.07
N PRO A 27 -19.26 17.19 -3.00
CA PRO A 27 -20.50 17.93 -2.84
C PRO A 27 -20.25 19.43 -2.59
N PRO A 28 -21.27 20.31 -2.79
CA PRO A 28 -21.15 21.77 -2.64
C PRO A 28 -20.53 22.23 -1.31
N GLU A 29 -20.80 21.51 -0.23
CA GLU A 29 -20.33 21.79 1.13
C GLU A 29 -18.82 21.58 1.29
N MET A 30 -18.22 20.72 0.46
CA MET A 30 -16.79 20.39 0.53
C MET A 30 -15.98 21.03 -0.60
N ILE A 31 -16.55 21.08 -1.81
CA ILE A 31 -15.83 21.46 -3.03
C ILE A 31 -15.22 22.87 -2.92
N GLY A 32 -15.86 23.79 -2.19
CA GLY A 32 -15.33 25.13 -1.98
C GLY A 32 -13.99 25.16 -1.26
N PHE A 33 -13.80 24.30 -0.25
CA PHE A 33 -12.55 24.18 0.49
C PHE A 33 -11.45 23.51 -0.35
N TYR A 34 -11.78 22.38 -1.00
CA TYR A 34 -10.82 21.64 -1.81
C TYR A 34 -10.40 22.38 -3.09
N LYS A 35 -11.30 23.13 -3.73
CA LYS A 35 -10.94 23.92 -4.92
C LYS A 35 -9.99 25.07 -4.59
N LYS A 36 -10.10 25.68 -3.40
CA LYS A 36 -9.13 26.70 -2.95
C LYS A 36 -7.74 26.12 -2.76
N ASN A 37 -7.67 24.88 -2.27
CA ASN A 37 -6.42 24.18 -1.96
C ASN A 37 -6.02 23.14 -3.02
N ILE A 38 -6.52 23.26 -4.26
CA ILE A 38 -6.37 22.20 -5.28
C ILE A 38 -4.92 22.01 -5.71
N GLU A 39 -4.11 23.08 -5.72
CA GLU A 39 -2.70 22.99 -6.08
C GLU A 39 -1.93 22.24 -4.99
N TYR A 40 -2.17 22.52 -3.71
CA TYR A 40 -1.61 21.73 -2.60
C TYR A 40 -1.95 20.24 -2.75
N ILE A 41 -3.23 19.91 -2.95
CA ILE A 41 -3.68 18.52 -3.11
C ILE A 41 -3.02 17.85 -4.32
N THR A 42 -2.78 18.61 -5.40
CA THR A 42 -2.14 18.11 -6.62
C THR A 42 -0.64 17.89 -6.40
N GLU A 43 0.06 18.86 -5.82
CA GLU A 43 1.51 18.83 -5.65
C GLU A 43 1.97 17.83 -4.59
N HIS A 44 1.22 17.70 -3.49
CA HIS A 44 1.52 16.79 -2.39
C HIS A 44 1.04 15.35 -2.63
N ALA A 45 0.37 15.08 -3.76
CA ALA A 45 -0.07 13.73 -4.15
C ALA A 45 1.08 12.74 -4.40
N VAL A 46 2.34 13.20 -4.40
CA VAL A 46 3.53 12.41 -4.74
C VAL A 46 4.51 12.30 -3.56
N ASP A 47 4.20 12.96 -2.46
CA ASP A 47 5.04 12.96 -1.27
C ASP A 47 5.22 11.56 -0.65
N PRO A 48 4.22 10.65 -0.66
CA PRO A 48 4.43 9.27 -0.25
C PRO A 48 5.60 8.58 -0.96
N ASP A 49 5.71 8.75 -2.28
CA ASP A 49 6.80 8.16 -3.06
C ASP A 49 8.15 8.77 -2.70
N LYS A 50 8.21 10.09 -2.53
CA LYS A 50 9.41 10.77 -2.06
C LYS A 50 9.85 10.28 -0.67
N ARG A 51 8.92 9.89 0.21
CA ARG A 51 9.24 9.37 1.55
C ARG A 51 9.86 7.98 1.55
N ARG A 52 9.82 7.25 0.43
CA ARG A 52 10.48 5.93 0.30
C ARG A 52 12.00 6.05 0.38
N TYR A 53 12.57 7.21 0.08
CA TYR A 53 13.99 7.50 0.26
C TYR A 53 14.35 7.66 1.76
N ALA A 54 13.39 8.04 2.59
CA ALA A 54 13.59 8.23 4.03
C ALA A 54 13.55 6.90 4.81
N THR A 55 12.52 6.08 4.58
CA THR A 55 12.22 4.92 5.44
C THR A 55 11.67 3.71 4.70
N ARG A 56 12.10 2.51 5.11
CA ARG A 56 11.59 1.22 4.58
C ARG A 56 10.13 0.97 4.92
N HIS A 57 9.66 1.48 6.07
CA HIS A 57 8.25 1.43 6.46
C HIS A 57 7.36 2.31 5.55
N GLU A 58 8.03 3.15 4.77
CA GLU A 58 7.58 3.84 3.57
C GLU A 58 6.99 2.88 2.53
N ALA A 59 7.92 2.18 1.90
CA ALA A 59 7.71 1.46 0.65
C ALA A 59 6.58 0.43 0.73
N VAL A 60 6.48 -0.28 1.84
CA VAL A 60 5.46 -1.33 2.04
C VAL A 60 4.03 -0.81 2.01
N ARG A 61 3.80 0.51 2.10
CA ARG A 61 2.45 1.11 2.04
C ARG A 61 1.91 1.25 0.62
N HIS A 62 2.76 1.11 -0.39
CA HIS A 62 2.45 1.38 -1.80
C HIS A 62 1.92 0.15 -2.54
N TYR A 63 2.01 -1.04 -1.94
CA TYR A 63 1.62 -2.29 -2.60
C TYR A 63 1.11 -3.33 -1.62
N ILE A 64 0.63 -4.44 -2.17
CA ILE A 64 0.44 -5.71 -1.48
C ILE A 64 0.62 -6.86 -2.46
N ASP A 65 1.62 -7.70 -2.26
CA ASP A 65 1.88 -8.87 -3.10
C ASP A 65 0.92 -10.00 -2.69
N ALA A 66 -0.35 -9.87 -3.11
CA ALA A 66 -1.44 -10.70 -2.59
C ALA A 66 -1.32 -12.17 -2.99
N ASP A 67 -0.73 -12.42 -4.16
CA ASP A 67 -0.43 -13.75 -4.71
C ASP A 67 0.63 -14.52 -3.92
N HIS A 68 1.48 -13.84 -3.14
CA HIS A 68 2.36 -14.50 -2.17
C HIS A 68 1.56 -15.34 -1.15
N TRP A 69 0.36 -14.88 -0.79
CA TRP A 69 -0.43 -15.42 0.32
C TRP A 69 -1.45 -16.49 -0.08
N GLY A 70 -1.48 -16.90 -1.35
CA GLY A 70 -2.30 -18.01 -1.85
C GLY A 70 -3.07 -17.68 -3.13
N GLU A 71 -4.16 -18.40 -3.38
CA GLU A 71 -4.95 -18.25 -4.61
C GLU A 71 -6.03 -17.18 -4.48
N TYR A 72 -6.27 -16.45 -5.57
CA TYR A 72 -7.37 -15.47 -5.68
C TYR A 72 -8.73 -16.11 -5.32
N PRO A 73 -9.59 -15.47 -4.49
CA PRO A 73 -9.50 -14.10 -4.00
C PRO A 73 -8.76 -13.96 -2.65
N PHE A 74 -7.75 -14.78 -2.39
CA PHE A 74 -6.86 -14.78 -1.22
C PHE A 74 -7.60 -14.97 0.11
N PRO A 75 -8.32 -16.10 0.31
CA PRO A 75 -9.01 -16.37 1.58
C PRO A 75 -8.02 -16.58 2.74
N ALA A 76 -6.78 -16.96 2.44
CA ALA A 76 -5.75 -17.14 3.44
C ALA A 76 -5.17 -15.81 3.97
N LEU A 77 -5.38 -14.68 3.30
CA LEU A 77 -4.93 -13.36 3.72
C LEU A 77 -6.03 -12.66 4.54
N PRO A 78 -5.89 -12.56 5.88
CA PRO A 78 -6.91 -11.94 6.73
C PRO A 78 -7.11 -10.48 6.37
N ARG A 79 -8.33 -9.98 6.48
CA ARG A 79 -8.66 -8.61 6.07
C ARG A 79 -8.58 -7.58 7.20
N ASP A 80 -8.37 -8.05 8.42
CA ASP A 80 -8.07 -7.24 9.58
C ASP A 80 -6.55 -7.18 9.81
N TRP A 81 -6.03 -5.99 10.10
CA TRP A 81 -4.60 -5.76 10.27
C TRP A 81 -4.00 -6.60 11.40
N ASN A 82 -4.66 -6.64 12.55
CA ASN A 82 -4.13 -7.34 13.71
C ASN A 82 -4.17 -8.85 13.48
N ASP A 83 -5.24 -9.35 12.85
CA ASP A 83 -5.35 -10.77 12.53
C ASP A 83 -4.32 -11.18 11.48
N ALA A 84 -4.05 -10.33 10.48
CA ALA A 84 -3.04 -10.57 9.45
C ALA A 84 -1.61 -10.55 10.04
N LEU A 85 -1.26 -9.49 10.79
CA LEU A 85 0.06 -9.37 11.38
C LEU A 85 0.31 -10.51 12.37
N MET A 86 -0.67 -10.84 13.23
CA MET A 86 -0.58 -12.01 14.11
C MET A 86 -0.43 -13.31 13.32
N LYS A 87 -1.16 -13.47 12.22
CA LYS A 87 -1.07 -14.66 11.37
C LYS A 87 0.32 -14.80 10.73
N PHE A 88 0.97 -13.73 10.34
CA PHE A 88 2.24 -13.80 9.61
C PHE A 88 3.44 -13.31 10.43
N THR A 89 3.29 -13.21 11.75
CA THR A 89 4.44 -13.02 12.65
C THR A 89 4.93 -14.37 13.13
N GLU A 90 6.21 -14.64 12.91
CA GLU A 90 6.91 -15.76 13.54
C GLU A 90 7.38 -15.32 14.92
N VAL A 91 7.24 -16.21 15.92
CA VAL A 91 7.74 -15.98 17.27
C VAL A 91 8.69 -17.13 17.60
N GLY A 92 9.81 -16.83 18.24
CA GLY A 92 10.81 -17.83 18.59
C GLY A 92 11.60 -17.44 19.83
N LEU A 93 12.44 -18.37 20.27
CA LEU A 93 13.41 -18.16 21.35
C LEU A 93 14.76 -18.74 21.00
N VAL A 94 15.80 -18.22 21.65
CA VAL A 94 17.14 -18.78 21.70
C VAL A 94 17.32 -19.43 23.08
N THR A 95 17.72 -20.70 23.12
CA THR A 95 17.95 -21.43 24.38
C THR A 95 19.24 -20.98 25.05
N MET A 96 19.49 -21.38 26.30
CA MET A 96 20.77 -21.10 26.98
C MET A 96 21.96 -21.80 26.30
N ALA A 97 21.71 -22.82 25.48
CA ALA A 97 22.72 -23.48 24.65
C ALA A 97 22.99 -22.75 23.32
N GLY A 98 22.19 -21.73 22.96
CA GLY A 98 22.29 -20.99 21.71
C GLY A 98 21.48 -21.58 20.55
N ASP A 99 20.63 -22.57 20.80
CA ASP A 99 19.76 -23.16 19.78
C ASP A 99 18.50 -22.30 19.56
N THR A 100 18.05 -22.17 18.31
CA THR A 100 16.83 -21.43 17.98
C THR A 100 15.62 -22.37 17.91
N LEU A 101 14.57 -22.05 18.66
CA LEU A 101 13.29 -22.75 18.64
C LEU A 101 12.19 -21.81 18.15
N LEU A 102 11.45 -22.21 17.12
CA LEU A 102 10.31 -21.47 16.59
C LEU A 102 9.00 -22.02 17.12
N LEU A 103 8.05 -21.12 17.38
CA LEU A 103 6.69 -21.50 17.68
C LEU A 103 6.04 -22.04 16.41
N SER A 104 5.54 -23.27 16.50
CA SER A 104 4.78 -23.94 15.44
C SER A 104 3.28 -23.67 15.60
N ARG A 105 2.55 -23.64 14.50
CA ARG A 105 1.08 -23.72 14.53
C ARG A 105 0.65 -25.14 14.26
N ASP A 106 -0.24 -25.63 15.11
CA ASP A 106 -0.79 -26.97 15.00
C ASP A 106 -2.31 -26.90 15.09
N THR A 107 -3.00 -27.64 14.23
CA THR A 107 -4.46 -27.67 14.20
C THR A 107 -4.92 -29.01 14.73
N VAL A 108 -5.63 -28.99 15.86
CA VAL A 108 -6.17 -30.21 16.46
C VAL A 108 -7.66 -30.29 16.13
N ALA A 109 -8.04 -31.34 15.39
CA ALA A 109 -9.45 -31.66 15.18
C ALA A 109 -10.05 -32.14 16.50
N LEU A 110 -11.09 -31.46 16.99
CA LEU A 110 -11.86 -31.95 18.12
C LEU A 110 -12.78 -33.07 17.65
N ASN A 111 -12.80 -34.19 18.38
CA ASN A 111 -13.62 -35.34 18.05
C ASN A 111 -15.12 -34.99 18.13
N GLY A 112 -15.79 -35.00 16.98
CA GLY A 112 -17.25 -34.89 16.86
C GLY A 112 -17.77 -33.44 16.91
N ASP A 113 -18.25 -32.97 15.77
CA ASP A 113 -18.93 -31.69 15.51
C ASP A 113 -18.09 -30.39 15.44
N THR A 114 -17.67 -30.09 14.21
CA THR A 114 -17.49 -28.76 13.58
C THR A 114 -16.41 -27.79 14.10
N GLY A 115 -15.74 -28.06 15.21
CA GLY A 115 -14.66 -27.20 15.73
C GLY A 115 -13.25 -27.71 15.40
N GLN A 116 -12.47 -26.94 14.65
CA GLN A 116 -11.00 -27.05 14.65
C GLN A 116 -10.45 -26.03 15.65
N GLU A 117 -9.63 -26.47 16.61
CA GLU A 117 -8.88 -25.53 17.45
C GLU A 117 -7.45 -25.40 16.93
N VAL A 118 -7.02 -24.15 16.75
CA VAL A 118 -5.64 -23.82 16.38
C VAL A 118 -4.87 -23.55 17.66
N PHE A 119 -3.73 -24.20 17.79
CA PHE A 119 -2.80 -24.00 18.88
C PHE A 119 -1.48 -23.43 18.34
N VAL A 120 -0.87 -22.58 19.14
CA VAL A 120 0.56 -22.28 18.98
C VAL A 120 1.31 -23.19 19.94
N ALA A 121 2.35 -23.87 19.47
CA ALA A 121 3.11 -24.82 20.25
C ALA A 121 4.62 -24.60 20.11
N LEU A 122 5.33 -24.72 21.24
CA LEU A 122 6.78 -24.77 21.28
C LEU A 122 7.21 -26.22 21.55
N HIS A 123 8.10 -26.73 20.72
CA HIS A 123 8.67 -28.07 20.83
C HIS A 123 10.08 -28.00 21.40
N MET A 124 10.31 -28.69 22.52
CA MET A 124 11.58 -28.72 23.26
C MET A 124 11.98 -30.19 23.48
N GLY A 125 12.62 -30.79 22.47
CA GLY A 125 12.86 -32.23 22.45
C GLY A 125 11.55 -33.01 22.46
N ASP A 126 11.38 -33.90 23.46
CA ASP A 126 10.14 -34.68 23.66
C ASP A 126 9.00 -33.88 24.32
N TYR A 127 9.28 -32.66 24.81
CA TYR A 127 8.31 -31.82 25.50
C TYR A 127 7.62 -30.86 24.55
N ARG A 128 6.30 -30.71 24.72
CA ARG A 128 5.46 -29.80 23.95
C ARG A 128 4.63 -28.95 24.91
N VAL A 129 4.72 -27.62 24.78
CA VAL A 129 3.78 -26.68 25.42
C VAL A 129 2.92 -26.05 24.33
N ALA A 130 1.64 -25.85 24.60
CA ALA A 130 0.69 -25.32 23.62
C ALA A 130 -0.30 -24.34 24.26
N ALA A 131 -0.66 -23.29 23.53
CA ALA A 131 -1.64 -22.29 23.92
C ALA A 131 -2.68 -22.10 22.81
N ASN A 132 -3.95 -21.88 23.19
CA ASN A 132 -5.02 -21.65 22.22
C ASN A 132 -4.79 -20.32 21.48
N TYR A 133 -4.88 -20.38 20.15
CA TYR A 133 -4.56 -19.27 19.24
C TYR A 133 -5.51 -18.07 19.37
N ASP A 134 -6.78 -18.26 19.69
CA ASP A 134 -7.78 -17.19 19.56
C ASP A 134 -7.83 -16.23 20.75
N ARG A 135 -7.59 -16.71 21.98
CA ARG A 135 -7.75 -15.87 23.19
C ARG A 135 -6.44 -15.49 23.87
N ALA A 136 -5.57 -16.48 24.16
CA ALA A 136 -4.32 -16.23 24.86
C ALA A 136 -3.26 -15.60 23.94
N ASN A 137 -3.11 -16.14 22.72
CA ASN A 137 -2.14 -15.65 21.76
C ASN A 137 -2.46 -14.24 21.24
N ARG A 138 -3.74 -13.91 21.01
CA ARG A 138 -4.15 -12.55 20.61
C ARG A 138 -3.79 -11.50 21.67
N GLY A 139 -4.05 -11.79 22.95
CA GLY A 139 -3.71 -10.88 24.05
C GLY A 139 -2.20 -10.68 24.21
N PHE A 140 -1.44 -11.78 24.11
CA PHE A 140 0.02 -11.74 24.09
C PHE A 140 0.55 -10.89 22.93
N PHE A 141 0.05 -11.12 21.72
CA PHE A 141 0.48 -10.42 20.51
C PHE A 141 0.25 -8.90 20.60
N ILE A 142 -0.97 -8.49 20.98
CA ILE A 142 -1.33 -7.07 21.10
C ILE A 142 -0.49 -6.36 22.16
N LYS A 143 -0.17 -7.05 23.26
CA LYS A 143 0.58 -6.46 24.37
C LYS A 143 2.08 -6.40 24.11
N ASN A 144 2.65 -7.47 23.56
CA ASN A 144 4.10 -7.66 23.55
C ASN A 144 4.74 -7.48 22.17
N ILE A 145 4.00 -7.65 21.07
CA ILE A 145 4.59 -7.61 19.71
C ILE A 145 4.13 -6.37 18.96
N LEU A 146 2.82 -6.15 18.83
CA LEU A 146 2.25 -5.07 18.02
C LEU A 146 2.81 -3.66 18.33
N PRO A 147 3.12 -3.27 19.58
CA PRO A 147 3.69 -1.96 19.88
C PRO A 147 5.07 -1.72 19.26
N GLN A 148 5.79 -2.79 18.90
CA GLN A 148 7.15 -2.73 18.36
C GLN A 148 7.18 -2.61 16.83
N TYR A 149 6.03 -2.46 16.16
CA TYR A 149 5.94 -2.53 14.69
C TYR A 149 6.93 -1.65 13.91
N TYR A 150 7.27 -0.47 14.45
CA TYR A 150 8.20 0.47 13.82
C TYR A 150 9.64 0.36 14.34
N GLU A 151 9.93 -0.60 15.23
CA GLU A 151 11.27 -0.89 15.72
C GLU A 151 12.02 -1.81 14.76
N ASP A 152 13.35 -1.72 14.77
CA ASP A 152 14.20 -2.52 13.89
C ASP A 152 14.25 -4.00 14.28
N GLU A 153 14.10 -4.29 15.57
CA GLU A 153 14.09 -5.64 16.16
C GLU A 153 12.89 -5.77 17.10
N TRP A 154 12.15 -6.88 17.00
CA TRP A 154 11.02 -7.15 17.91
C TRP A 154 11.45 -8.13 18.98
N VAL A 155 11.66 -7.62 20.18
CA VAL A 155 12.12 -8.42 21.32
C VAL A 155 10.91 -8.87 22.14
N VAL A 156 10.89 -10.15 22.48
CA VAL A 156 9.89 -10.71 23.37
C VAL A 156 10.58 -11.08 24.68
N ASP A 157 10.00 -10.64 25.78
CA ASP A 157 10.46 -11.05 27.11
C ASP A 157 10.15 -12.54 27.36
N CYS A 158 11.13 -13.31 27.86
CA CYS A 158 10.99 -14.75 28.08
C CYS A 158 9.86 -15.08 29.09
N ASP A 159 9.64 -14.24 30.09
CA ASP A 159 8.56 -14.44 31.06
C ASP A 159 7.18 -14.17 30.43
N SER A 160 7.12 -13.21 29.51
CA SER A 160 5.93 -12.96 28.68
C SER A 160 5.62 -14.14 27.78
N LEU A 161 6.64 -14.82 27.24
CA LEU A 161 6.48 -16.08 26.50
C LEU A 161 6.04 -17.23 27.40
N CYS A 162 6.54 -17.31 28.64
CA CYS A 162 6.06 -18.26 29.64
C CYS A 162 4.56 -18.06 29.95
N ALA A 163 4.14 -16.79 30.10
CA ALA A 163 2.75 -16.43 30.35
C ALA A 163 1.81 -16.83 29.21
N LEU A 164 2.27 -16.80 27.94
CA LEU A 164 1.50 -17.30 26.80
C LEU A 164 1.10 -18.77 26.98
N PHE A 165 2.01 -19.59 27.48
CA PHE A 165 1.80 -21.04 27.70
C PHE A 165 1.27 -21.39 29.10
N GLY A 166 1.05 -20.40 29.97
CA GLY A 166 0.61 -20.63 31.34
C GLY A 166 1.65 -21.38 32.20
N ILE A 167 2.93 -21.29 31.86
CA ILE A 167 4.03 -21.89 32.62
C ILE A 167 4.71 -20.85 33.51
N THR A 168 5.35 -21.32 34.59
CA THR A 168 6.00 -20.44 35.56
C THR A 168 7.18 -19.69 34.94
N PRO A 169 7.31 -18.36 35.14
CA PRO A 169 8.51 -17.59 34.79
C PRO A 169 9.82 -18.28 35.15
N GLY A 170 10.82 -18.19 34.27
CA GLY A 170 12.12 -18.87 34.43
C GLY A 170 12.11 -20.41 34.29
N SER A 171 10.97 -21.04 33.98
CA SER A 171 10.91 -22.50 33.74
C SER A 171 11.19 -22.88 32.27
N LEU A 172 11.22 -21.89 31.38
CA LEU A 172 11.55 -22.07 29.97
C LEU A 172 13.06 -21.89 29.78
N ASP A 173 13.70 -22.80 29.06
CA ASP A 173 15.10 -22.64 28.62
C ASP A 173 15.18 -21.55 27.54
N CYS A 174 15.21 -20.30 27.99
CA CYS A 174 15.10 -19.09 27.17
C CYS A 174 16.17 -18.09 27.58
N GLN A 175 17.16 -17.90 26.71
CA GLN A 175 18.14 -16.83 26.82
C GLN A 175 17.55 -15.51 26.29
N SER A 176 16.84 -15.57 25.17
CA SER A 176 16.13 -14.45 24.56
C SER A 176 14.94 -14.96 23.75
N ALA A 177 13.93 -14.12 23.56
CA ALA A 177 12.83 -14.40 22.63
C ALA A 177 12.63 -13.22 21.68
N PHE A 178 12.11 -13.54 20.50
CA PHE A 178 11.99 -12.60 19.39
C PHE A 178 10.72 -12.84 18.58
N ALA A 179 10.35 -11.84 17.80
CA ALA A 179 9.33 -11.94 16.78
C ALA A 179 9.85 -11.42 15.44
N VAL A 180 9.35 -11.96 14.33
CA VAL A 180 9.72 -11.54 12.98
C VAL A 180 8.46 -11.30 12.17
N ASP A 181 8.31 -10.08 11.66
CA ASP A 181 7.27 -9.72 10.69
C ASP A 181 7.55 -10.39 9.35
N ARG A 182 6.68 -11.29 8.90
CA ARG A 182 6.70 -11.84 7.54
C ARG A 182 5.61 -11.23 6.64
N LEU A 183 4.76 -10.36 7.17
CA LEU A 183 3.69 -9.74 6.39
C LEU A 183 4.18 -8.51 5.64
N SER A 184 4.77 -7.56 6.38
CA SER A 184 4.89 -6.20 5.86
C SER A 184 5.84 -6.09 4.68
N GLU A 185 6.84 -6.95 4.58
CA GLU A 185 7.76 -6.97 3.44
C GLU A 185 7.07 -7.27 2.10
N TYR A 186 5.89 -7.90 2.14
CA TYR A 186 5.01 -8.17 1.00
C TYR A 186 3.88 -7.14 0.87
N GLY A 187 4.00 -6.00 1.53
CA GLY A 187 3.11 -4.86 1.36
C GLY A 187 1.84 -4.88 2.22
N ILE A 188 1.39 -3.69 2.62
CA ILE A 188 0.32 -3.45 3.58
C ILE A 188 -0.73 -2.45 3.10
N LEU A 189 -0.71 -2.08 1.82
CA LEU A 189 -1.54 -1.02 1.24
C LEU A 189 -3.02 -1.01 1.69
N PRO A 190 -3.82 -2.10 1.59
CA PRO A 190 -5.23 -2.08 1.99
C PRO A 190 -5.43 -1.81 3.49
N TYR A 191 -4.50 -2.27 4.35
CA TYR A 191 -4.55 -1.98 5.78
C TYR A 191 -4.18 -0.52 6.06
N HIS A 192 -3.22 0.03 5.31
CA HIS A 192 -2.82 1.42 5.41
C HIS A 192 -3.96 2.36 5.04
N LEU A 193 -4.69 2.09 3.95
CA LEU A 193 -5.86 2.86 3.53
C LEU A 193 -6.93 2.95 4.63
N LEU A 194 -7.16 1.87 5.38
CA LEU A 194 -8.08 1.88 6.51
C LEU A 194 -7.60 2.77 7.66
N ALA A 195 -6.30 2.75 7.95
CA ALA A 195 -5.72 3.65 8.94
C ALA A 195 -5.83 5.11 8.50
N MET A 196 -5.60 5.40 7.21
CA MET A 196 -5.73 6.74 6.65
C MET A 196 -7.17 7.25 6.67
N GLN A 197 -8.16 6.42 6.32
CA GLN A 197 -9.57 6.79 6.41
C GLN A 197 -9.93 7.26 7.83
N ARG A 198 -9.49 6.52 8.86
CA ARG A 198 -9.70 6.90 10.26
C ARG A 198 -8.99 8.22 10.63
N ARG A 199 -7.73 8.38 10.19
CA ARG A 199 -6.94 9.59 10.46
C ARG A 199 -7.55 10.83 9.79
N LEU A 200 -8.01 10.71 8.55
CA LEU A 200 -8.64 11.79 7.81
C LEU A 200 -9.99 12.16 8.44
N THR A 201 -10.78 11.16 8.86
CA THR A 201 -12.02 11.38 9.61
C THR A 201 -11.76 12.16 10.89
N GLU A 202 -10.71 11.81 11.64
CA GLU A 202 -10.36 12.53 12.86
C GLU A 202 -9.85 13.96 12.57
N ALA A 203 -9.08 14.16 11.51
CA ALA A 203 -8.65 15.50 11.09
C ALA A 203 -9.85 16.39 10.76
N PHE A 204 -10.85 15.87 10.05
CA PHE A 204 -12.12 16.58 9.84
C PHE A 204 -12.84 16.89 11.14
N ARG A 205 -12.96 15.92 12.05
CA ARG A 205 -13.63 16.09 13.34
C ARG A 205 -12.99 17.20 14.18
N GLN A 206 -11.66 17.29 14.13
CA GLN A 206 -10.87 18.32 14.80
C GLN A 206 -10.82 19.64 14.03
N LYS A 207 -11.32 19.68 12.79
CA LYS A 207 -11.21 20.82 11.86
C LYS A 207 -9.75 21.27 11.65
N ASP A 208 -8.83 20.30 11.65
CA ASP A 208 -7.41 20.54 11.44
C ASP A 208 -7.11 20.62 9.94
N GLU A 209 -7.08 21.85 9.42
CA GLU A 209 -6.93 22.16 8.01
C GLU A 209 -5.69 21.51 7.37
N ALA A 210 -4.52 21.70 8.00
CA ALA A 210 -3.25 21.17 7.51
C ALA A 210 -3.30 19.64 7.43
N ARG A 211 -3.82 18.97 8.46
CA ARG A 211 -3.95 17.50 8.45
C ARG A 211 -4.99 17.02 7.46
N ILE A 212 -6.10 17.72 7.26
CA ILE A 212 -7.11 17.35 6.25
C ILE A 212 -6.46 17.36 4.86
N LEU A 213 -5.74 18.43 4.50
CA LEU A 213 -5.13 18.56 3.18
C LEU A 213 -4.05 17.51 2.96
N ARG A 214 -3.11 17.39 3.91
CA ARG A 214 -2.03 16.41 3.83
C ARG A 214 -2.56 14.98 3.71
N LEU A 215 -3.46 14.58 4.62
CA LEU A 215 -4.02 13.23 4.58
C LEU A 215 -4.87 13.00 3.34
N SER A 216 -5.55 14.01 2.80
CA SER A 216 -6.32 13.87 1.56
C SER A 216 -5.42 13.59 0.36
N ALA A 217 -4.35 14.37 0.19
CA ALA A 217 -3.40 14.21 -0.91
C ALA A 217 -2.68 12.86 -0.85
N GLU A 218 -2.16 12.51 0.33
CA GLU A 218 -1.47 11.23 0.55
C GLU A 218 -2.44 10.04 0.39
N MET A 219 -3.67 10.14 0.90
CA MET A 219 -4.64 9.06 0.74
C MET A 219 -4.99 8.85 -0.74
N GLY A 220 -5.02 9.94 -1.52
CA GLY A 220 -5.24 9.85 -2.95
C GLY A 220 -4.11 9.14 -3.69
N HIS A 221 -2.86 9.29 -3.24
CA HIS A 221 -1.72 8.54 -3.74
C HIS A 221 -1.93 7.03 -3.62
N TYR A 222 -2.12 6.55 -2.39
CA TYR A 222 -2.25 5.11 -2.09
C TYR A 222 -3.52 4.50 -2.70
N ILE A 223 -4.62 5.27 -2.84
CA ILE A 223 -5.78 4.81 -3.61
C ILE A 223 -5.40 4.64 -5.08
N GLY A 224 -4.61 5.56 -5.63
CA GLY A 224 -4.01 5.43 -6.96
C GLY A 224 -3.26 4.10 -7.11
N ASP A 225 -2.32 3.83 -6.21
CA ASP A 225 -1.54 2.58 -6.22
C ASP A 225 -2.45 1.36 -6.19
N GLY A 226 -3.44 1.36 -5.31
CA GLY A 226 -4.37 0.25 -5.13
C GLY A 226 -5.25 0.00 -6.34
N ASN A 227 -5.32 0.94 -7.31
CA ASN A 227 -6.00 0.77 -8.58
C ASN A 227 -5.08 0.28 -9.72
N VAL A 228 -3.78 0.19 -9.50
CA VAL A 228 -2.82 -0.38 -10.46
C VAL A 228 -2.71 -1.89 -10.23
N PRO A 229 -2.97 -2.75 -11.23
CA PRO A 229 -2.84 -4.21 -11.08
C PRO A 229 -1.46 -4.64 -10.57
N LEU A 230 -0.41 -3.98 -11.05
CA LEU A 230 0.98 -4.32 -10.75
C LEU A 230 1.43 -3.97 -9.31
N HIS A 231 0.69 -3.15 -8.57
CA HIS A 231 0.92 -2.95 -7.12
C HIS A 231 0.28 -4.05 -6.26
N THR A 232 -0.25 -5.11 -6.87
CA THR A 232 -0.97 -6.17 -6.16
C THR A 232 -0.34 -7.56 -6.28
N THR A 233 0.85 -7.68 -6.87
CA THR A 233 1.47 -8.95 -7.29
C THR A 233 2.97 -8.94 -7.08
N GLU A 234 3.55 -10.07 -6.70
CA GLU A 234 5.01 -10.25 -6.68
C GLU A 234 5.63 -10.00 -8.06
N ASN A 235 4.92 -10.25 -9.17
CA ASN A 235 5.42 -10.00 -10.53
C ASN A 235 5.23 -8.53 -10.98
N TYR A 236 5.35 -7.59 -10.04
CA TYR A 236 5.00 -6.17 -10.22
C TYR A 236 5.74 -5.46 -11.36
N ASN A 237 6.92 -5.93 -11.75
CA ASN A 237 7.67 -5.37 -12.87
C ASN A 237 7.88 -6.38 -14.00
N GLY A 238 7.14 -7.49 -14.03
CA GLY A 238 7.28 -8.52 -15.07
C GLY A 238 8.56 -9.36 -14.96
N GLN A 239 9.27 -9.30 -13.83
CA GLN A 239 10.54 -9.99 -13.62
C GLN A 239 10.41 -11.52 -13.58
N MET A 240 9.23 -12.05 -13.23
CA MET A 240 8.95 -13.49 -13.22
C MET A 240 8.53 -14.01 -14.61
N THR A 241 8.15 -13.12 -15.53
CA THR A 241 7.64 -13.46 -16.87
C THR A 241 8.49 -12.90 -18.02
N ASN A 242 9.66 -12.33 -17.73
CA ASN A 242 10.57 -11.70 -18.69
C ASN A 242 9.97 -10.49 -19.43
N GLN A 243 9.22 -9.65 -18.71
CA GLN A 243 8.58 -8.42 -19.18
C GLN A 243 9.06 -7.21 -18.36
N VAL A 244 10.35 -7.21 -17.97
CA VAL A 244 10.95 -6.18 -17.12
C VAL A 244 10.69 -4.78 -17.69
N GLY A 245 10.08 -3.91 -16.89
CA GLY A 245 9.68 -2.56 -17.28
C GLY A 245 8.19 -2.38 -17.57
N ILE A 246 7.38 -3.46 -17.48
CA ILE A 246 5.93 -3.38 -17.71
C ILE A 246 5.20 -2.47 -16.70
N HIS A 247 5.77 -2.28 -15.50
CA HIS A 247 5.25 -1.38 -14.48
C HIS A 247 5.16 0.06 -15.00
N ALA A 248 6.32 0.63 -15.34
CA ALA A 248 6.40 1.99 -15.88
C ALA A 248 5.67 2.11 -17.23
N PHE A 249 5.60 1.03 -18.01
CA PHE A 249 4.86 1.01 -19.25
C PHE A 249 3.35 1.21 -19.04
N TRP A 250 2.77 0.49 -18.06
CA TRP A 250 1.35 0.57 -17.74
C TRP A 250 1.00 1.85 -16.99
N GLU A 251 1.76 2.18 -15.94
CA GLU A 251 1.42 3.25 -14.98
C GLU A 251 1.79 4.64 -15.50
N SER A 252 2.90 4.77 -16.22
CA SER A 252 3.41 6.08 -16.65
C SER A 252 3.25 6.28 -18.15
N ARG A 253 3.81 5.38 -18.96
CA ARG A 253 3.94 5.60 -20.40
C ARG A 253 2.61 5.70 -21.14
N ILE A 254 1.65 4.82 -20.83
CA ILE A 254 0.32 4.86 -21.44
C ILE A 254 -0.41 6.18 -21.08
N PRO A 255 -0.55 6.54 -19.79
CA PRO A 255 -1.21 7.80 -19.44
C PRO A 255 -0.51 9.04 -19.99
N GLU A 256 0.83 9.09 -19.95
CA GLU A 256 1.62 10.20 -20.51
C GLU A 256 1.30 10.45 -21.99
N LEU A 257 1.17 9.39 -22.79
CA LEU A 257 0.95 9.51 -24.23
C LEU A 257 -0.49 9.84 -24.59
N PHE A 258 -1.45 9.27 -23.85
CA PHE A 258 -2.84 9.19 -24.32
C PHE A 258 -3.87 9.86 -23.41
N ALA A 259 -3.62 9.99 -22.11
CA ALA A 259 -4.70 10.33 -21.18
C ALA A 259 -5.29 11.73 -21.41
N ASP A 260 -4.46 12.74 -21.70
CA ASP A 260 -4.94 14.09 -22.04
C ASP A 260 -5.53 14.20 -23.45
N LYS A 261 -5.31 13.19 -24.31
CA LYS A 261 -5.83 13.15 -25.68
C LYS A 261 -7.15 12.39 -25.79
N THR A 262 -7.32 11.32 -25.01
CA THR A 262 -8.39 10.34 -25.25
C THR A 262 -9.19 9.92 -24.02
N PHE A 263 -8.70 10.08 -22.79
CA PHE A 263 -9.40 9.54 -21.62
C PHE A 263 -10.54 10.47 -21.18
N ASP A 264 -11.66 9.88 -20.75
CA ASP A 264 -12.73 10.59 -20.07
C ASP A 264 -12.52 10.53 -18.55
N TYR A 265 -12.42 11.69 -17.91
CA TYR A 265 -12.27 11.81 -16.46
C TYR A 265 -13.61 12.03 -15.73
N PHE A 266 -14.75 12.03 -16.42
CA PHE A 266 -16.06 12.27 -15.83
C PHE A 266 -16.60 11.02 -15.10
N VAL A 267 -16.42 10.98 -13.78
CA VAL A 267 -16.76 9.80 -12.95
C VAL A 267 -18.06 9.94 -12.14
N GLY A 268 -18.66 11.13 -12.13
CA GLY A 268 -19.84 11.42 -11.31
C GLY A 268 -19.49 12.03 -9.96
N LYS A 269 -20.42 11.93 -9.01
CA LYS A 269 -20.28 12.51 -7.66
C LYS A 269 -19.69 11.46 -6.70
N ALA A 270 -18.93 11.92 -5.72
CA ALA A 270 -18.46 11.09 -4.62
C ALA A 270 -19.62 10.38 -3.91
N GLU A 271 -19.42 9.11 -3.56
CA GLU A 271 -20.40 8.26 -2.89
C GLU A 271 -19.97 7.91 -1.48
N TYR A 272 -20.92 7.69 -0.58
CA TYR A 272 -20.61 7.33 0.81
C TYR A 272 -20.20 5.85 0.90
N ILE A 273 -19.04 5.59 1.48
CA ILE A 273 -18.49 4.25 1.68
C ILE A 273 -18.89 3.75 3.06
N SER A 274 -20.00 3.00 3.12
CA SER A 274 -20.53 2.46 4.39
C SER A 274 -19.64 1.41 5.06
N ARG A 275 -18.82 0.70 4.28
CA ARG A 275 -17.94 -0.37 4.76
C ARG A 275 -16.53 -0.20 4.19
N PRO A 276 -15.72 0.72 4.73
CA PRO A 276 -14.39 1.04 4.17
C PRO A 276 -13.47 -0.16 4.03
N LYS A 277 -13.53 -1.12 4.97
CA LYS A 277 -12.72 -2.36 4.92
C LYS A 277 -13.04 -3.17 3.66
N GLU A 278 -14.31 -3.46 3.42
CA GLU A 278 -14.71 -4.21 2.24
C GLU A 278 -14.41 -3.42 0.96
N TYR A 279 -14.61 -2.10 0.99
CA TYR A 279 -14.37 -1.24 -0.16
C TYR A 279 -12.91 -1.27 -0.64
N PHE A 280 -11.94 -1.00 0.25
CA PHE A 280 -10.52 -0.98 -0.14
C PHE A 280 -10.01 -2.37 -0.53
N TRP A 281 -10.48 -3.42 0.13
CA TRP A 281 -10.11 -4.78 -0.25
C TRP A 281 -10.71 -5.18 -1.61
N ASN A 282 -11.96 -4.83 -1.88
CA ASN A 282 -12.58 -5.09 -3.18
C ASN A 282 -11.88 -4.30 -4.29
N MET A 283 -11.43 -3.07 -4.02
CA MET A 283 -10.64 -2.26 -4.96
C MET A 283 -9.32 -2.96 -5.33
N VAL A 284 -8.56 -3.43 -4.33
CA VAL A 284 -7.31 -4.18 -4.53
C VAL A 284 -7.55 -5.50 -5.25
N LEU A 285 -8.59 -6.26 -4.87
CA LEU A 285 -8.94 -7.51 -5.54
C LEU A 285 -9.37 -7.29 -7.00
N ALA A 286 -10.06 -6.20 -7.29
CA ALA A 286 -10.43 -5.83 -8.65
C ALA A 286 -9.19 -5.45 -9.49
N SER A 287 -8.20 -4.77 -8.91
CA SER A 287 -6.89 -4.56 -9.55
C SER A 287 -6.20 -5.89 -9.84
N HIS A 288 -6.11 -6.75 -8.83
CA HIS A 288 -5.38 -8.02 -8.95
C HIS A 288 -5.95 -8.93 -10.02
N ALA A 289 -7.29 -8.98 -10.16
CA ALA A 289 -7.95 -9.77 -11.20
C ALA A 289 -7.54 -9.38 -12.64
N LEU A 290 -6.88 -8.23 -12.83
CA LEU A 290 -6.41 -7.75 -14.13
C LEU A 290 -4.93 -8.06 -14.39
N VAL A 291 -4.17 -8.56 -13.41
CA VAL A 291 -2.73 -8.85 -13.54
C VAL A 291 -2.46 -9.80 -14.71
N ASP A 292 -3.24 -10.89 -14.81
CA ASP A 292 -3.12 -11.85 -15.92
C ASP A 292 -3.31 -11.18 -17.28
N SER A 293 -4.27 -10.27 -17.40
CA SER A 293 -4.53 -9.54 -18.64
C SER A 293 -3.39 -8.60 -18.97
N VAL A 294 -2.89 -7.83 -18.00
CA VAL A 294 -1.73 -6.95 -18.18
C VAL A 294 -0.53 -7.73 -18.71
N LEU A 295 -0.18 -8.84 -18.07
CA LEU A 295 0.99 -9.63 -18.45
C LEU A 295 0.79 -10.38 -19.77
N SER A 296 -0.32 -11.13 -19.92
CA SER A 296 -0.53 -11.98 -21.09
C SER A 296 -0.75 -11.19 -22.38
N ILE A 297 -1.43 -10.04 -22.31
CA ILE A 297 -1.69 -9.19 -23.48
C ILE A 297 -0.40 -8.55 -23.98
N GLU A 298 0.43 -8.01 -23.08
CA GLU A 298 1.73 -7.46 -23.46
C GLU A 298 2.63 -8.55 -24.04
N ARG A 299 2.65 -9.73 -23.41
CA ARG A 299 3.42 -10.88 -23.90
C ARG A 299 3.02 -11.26 -25.31
N GLN A 300 1.73 -11.39 -25.59
CA GLN A 300 1.24 -11.71 -26.93
C GLN A 300 1.56 -10.59 -27.93
N LEU A 301 1.41 -9.33 -27.53
CA LEU A 301 1.74 -8.18 -28.37
C LEU A 301 3.23 -8.16 -28.74
N SER A 302 4.13 -8.47 -27.80
CA SER A 302 5.57 -8.51 -28.06
C SER A 302 5.98 -9.59 -29.08
N ILE A 303 5.14 -10.61 -29.27
CA ILE A 303 5.35 -11.66 -30.29
C ILE A 303 4.82 -11.20 -31.64
N ASP A 304 3.65 -10.56 -31.66
CA ASP A 304 2.97 -10.17 -32.90
C ASP A 304 3.53 -8.88 -33.53
N PHE A 305 4.10 -7.99 -32.70
CA PHE A 305 4.53 -6.66 -33.11
C PHE A 305 5.99 -6.67 -33.58
N PRO A 306 6.35 -5.95 -34.66
CA PRO A 306 7.73 -5.91 -35.16
C PRO A 306 8.74 -5.52 -34.07
N ALA A 307 9.73 -6.38 -33.82
CA ALA A 307 10.66 -6.24 -32.70
C ALA A 307 11.46 -4.92 -32.73
N ASP A 308 11.78 -4.42 -33.93
CA ASP A 308 12.48 -3.15 -34.17
C ASP A 308 11.61 -1.91 -33.88
N LYS A 309 10.30 -2.09 -33.70
CA LYS A 309 9.33 -1.02 -33.41
C LYS A 309 8.78 -1.04 -31.98
N GLN A 310 9.19 -1.98 -31.13
CA GLN A 310 8.69 -2.06 -29.77
C GLN A 310 9.34 -1.00 -28.85
N TYR A 311 10.64 -0.72 -29.06
CA TYR A 311 11.40 0.20 -28.22
C TYR A 311 12.01 1.36 -29.03
N CYS A 312 11.89 2.58 -28.51
CA CYS A 312 12.51 3.79 -29.02
C CYS A 312 13.44 4.41 -27.98
N TYR A 313 14.21 5.39 -28.43
CA TYR A 313 14.96 6.28 -27.56
C TYR A 313 14.27 7.64 -27.52
N GLU A 314 14.06 8.17 -26.32
CA GLU A 314 13.47 9.49 -26.10
C GLU A 314 14.35 10.30 -25.14
N GLU A 315 14.42 11.61 -25.37
CA GLU A 315 15.04 12.56 -24.44
C GLU A 315 14.06 12.91 -23.33
N ARG A 316 14.38 12.57 -22.08
CA ARG A 316 13.64 12.95 -20.89
C ARG A 316 14.56 13.68 -19.91
N LEU A 317 14.22 14.94 -19.60
CA LEU A 317 14.98 15.79 -18.67
C LEU A 317 16.49 15.86 -19.00
N GLY A 318 16.83 15.83 -20.31
CA GLY A 318 18.21 15.84 -20.79
C GLY A 318 18.95 14.51 -20.68
N GLN A 319 18.24 13.40 -20.44
CA GLN A 319 18.76 12.05 -20.50
C GLN A 319 18.05 11.26 -21.60
N THR A 320 18.83 10.56 -22.44
CA THR A 320 18.28 9.59 -23.39
C THR A 320 17.85 8.33 -22.65
N ILE A 321 16.56 8.01 -22.69
CA ILE A 321 16.02 6.77 -22.14
C ILE A 321 15.55 5.83 -23.23
N ARG A 322 15.64 4.51 -22.99
CA ARG A 322 15.02 3.50 -23.84
C ARG A 322 13.64 3.16 -23.27
N THR A 323 12.58 3.37 -24.04
CA THR A 323 11.18 3.16 -23.62
C THR A 323 10.35 2.55 -24.75
N GLN A 324 9.10 2.20 -24.49
CA GLN A 324 8.18 1.66 -25.47
C GLN A 324 7.76 2.75 -26.47
N CYS A 325 7.85 2.45 -27.78
CA CYS A 325 7.40 3.34 -28.85
C CYS A 325 5.91 3.72 -28.71
N GLU A 326 5.53 4.91 -29.20
CA GLU A 326 4.13 5.36 -29.18
C GLU A 326 3.20 4.37 -29.90
N ASP A 327 3.58 3.83 -31.07
CA ASP A 327 2.77 2.84 -31.80
C ASP A 327 2.59 1.52 -31.02
N TYR A 328 3.64 1.05 -30.33
CA TYR A 328 3.56 -0.15 -29.48
C TYR A 328 2.67 0.11 -28.26
N ALA A 329 2.82 1.27 -27.63
CA ALA A 329 1.99 1.72 -26.51
C ALA A 329 0.52 1.85 -26.91
N ALA A 330 0.24 2.39 -28.10
CA ALA A 330 -1.12 2.52 -28.63
C ALA A 330 -1.75 1.14 -28.87
N ALA A 331 -1.02 0.23 -29.51
CA ALA A 331 -1.48 -1.14 -29.74
C ALA A 331 -1.74 -1.90 -28.44
N TYR A 332 -0.88 -1.71 -27.43
CA TYR A 332 -1.07 -2.30 -26.11
C TYR A 332 -2.31 -1.73 -25.41
N ASN A 333 -2.45 -0.40 -25.37
CA ASN A 333 -3.60 0.28 -24.78
C ASN A 333 -4.93 -0.12 -25.46
N GLU A 334 -4.93 -0.29 -26.78
CA GLU A 334 -6.08 -0.80 -27.54
C GLU A 334 -6.43 -2.24 -27.14
N ARG A 335 -5.44 -3.15 -27.07
CA ARG A 335 -5.66 -4.54 -26.65
C ARG A 335 -6.10 -4.67 -25.19
N LEU A 336 -5.68 -3.74 -24.33
CA LEU A 336 -6.16 -3.61 -22.95
C LEU A 336 -7.62 -3.12 -22.88
N SER A 337 -8.23 -2.73 -24.01
CA SER A 337 -9.66 -2.37 -24.11
C SER A 337 -10.10 -1.30 -23.10
N GLY A 338 -9.31 -0.23 -22.97
CA GLY A 338 -9.61 0.88 -22.06
C GLY A 338 -9.36 0.59 -20.58
N MET A 339 -8.68 -0.50 -20.23
CA MET A 339 -8.39 -0.88 -18.83
C MET A 339 -7.70 0.25 -18.04
N VAL A 340 -6.68 0.89 -18.61
CA VAL A 340 -5.91 1.94 -17.90
C VAL A 340 -6.81 3.13 -17.56
N GLU A 341 -7.61 3.59 -18.52
CA GLU A 341 -8.61 4.63 -18.30
C GLU A 341 -9.64 4.21 -17.24
N ALA A 342 -10.17 3.00 -17.32
CA ALA A 342 -11.15 2.49 -16.36
C ALA A 342 -10.59 2.44 -14.93
N ARG A 343 -9.33 2.04 -14.75
CA ARG A 343 -8.65 2.08 -13.44
C ARG A 343 -8.40 3.50 -12.97
N LEU A 344 -7.98 4.40 -13.85
CA LEU A 344 -7.79 5.82 -13.51
C LEU A 344 -9.10 6.47 -13.05
N ARG A 345 -10.21 6.21 -13.75
CA ARG A 345 -11.56 6.64 -13.37
C ARG A 345 -11.99 6.06 -12.02
N SER A 346 -11.73 4.77 -11.79
CA SER A 346 -11.96 4.11 -10.49
C SER A 346 -11.19 4.82 -9.37
N SER A 347 -9.93 5.21 -9.60
CA SER A 347 -9.16 5.98 -8.63
C SER A 347 -9.82 7.33 -8.32
N ILE A 348 -10.18 8.13 -9.33
CA ILE A 348 -10.81 9.45 -9.12
C ILE A 348 -12.06 9.32 -8.25
N GLN A 349 -12.93 8.36 -8.57
CA GLN A 349 -14.17 8.13 -7.84
C GLN A 349 -13.90 7.64 -6.40
N ALA A 350 -12.94 6.73 -6.22
CA ALA A 350 -12.58 6.20 -4.90
C ALA A 350 -11.95 7.26 -3.99
N ILE A 351 -11.11 8.14 -4.54
CA ILE A 351 -10.50 9.26 -3.81
C ILE A 351 -11.59 10.22 -3.30
N GLY A 352 -12.45 10.70 -4.21
CA GLY A 352 -13.54 11.60 -3.86
C GLY A 352 -14.49 10.99 -2.83
N SER A 353 -14.86 9.73 -3.03
CA SER A 353 -15.72 8.96 -2.11
C SER A 353 -15.08 8.76 -0.74
N SER A 354 -13.77 8.56 -0.66
CA SER A 354 -13.03 8.41 0.60
C SER A 354 -12.98 9.71 1.39
N TRP A 355 -12.68 10.83 0.72
CA TRP A 355 -12.70 12.16 1.32
C TRP A 355 -14.11 12.52 1.83
N TYR A 356 -15.12 12.31 1.00
CA TYR A 356 -16.52 12.54 1.35
C TYR A 356 -16.96 11.68 2.55
N THR A 357 -16.61 10.40 2.56
CA THR A 357 -16.90 9.49 3.67
C THR A 357 -16.25 9.95 4.96
N ALA A 358 -14.99 10.38 4.92
CA ALA A 358 -14.28 10.87 6.10
C ALA A 358 -14.93 12.13 6.68
N TRP A 359 -15.33 13.06 5.82
CA TRP A 359 -16.05 14.28 6.22
C TRP A 359 -17.44 13.96 6.79
N ALA A 360 -18.18 13.05 6.17
CA ALA A 360 -19.50 12.61 6.64
C ALA A 360 -19.42 11.94 8.01
N ASP A 361 -18.48 11.00 8.19
CA ASP A 361 -18.24 10.29 9.46
C ASP A 361 -17.72 11.20 10.59
N ALA A 362 -17.13 12.34 10.21
CA ALA A 362 -16.72 13.39 11.16
C ALA A 362 -17.90 14.25 11.65
N GLY A 363 -19.12 14.02 11.16
CA GLY A 363 -20.30 14.82 11.49
C GLY A 363 -20.49 16.05 10.61
N GLN A 364 -19.95 16.01 9.37
CA GLN A 364 -20.12 17.06 8.36
C GLN A 364 -19.72 18.47 8.86
N PRO A 365 -18.51 18.64 9.41
CA PRO A 365 -18.06 19.93 9.91
C PRO A 365 -18.07 20.98 8.79
N ASP A 366 -18.48 22.21 9.13
CA ASP A 366 -18.49 23.33 8.19
C ASP A 366 -17.06 23.72 7.78
N LEU A 367 -16.73 23.51 6.50
CA LEU A 367 -15.41 23.80 5.94
C LEU A 367 -15.29 25.24 5.41
N ARG A 368 -16.37 26.04 5.41
CA ARG A 368 -16.34 27.42 4.89
C ARG A 368 -15.44 28.36 5.71
N ALA A 369 -15.26 28.02 6.99
CA ALA A 369 -14.38 28.75 7.90
C ALA A 369 -12.90 28.33 7.79
N LEU A 370 -12.60 27.25 7.05
CA LEU A 370 -11.24 26.84 6.76
C LEU A 370 -10.71 27.60 5.53
N GLY A 371 -9.45 28.02 5.62
CA GLY A 371 -8.81 28.96 4.73
C GLY A 371 -8.17 28.31 3.51
N GLU A 372 -7.29 29.10 2.89
CA GLU A 372 -6.24 28.61 2.01
C GLU A 372 -5.03 28.30 2.90
N HIS A 373 -4.51 27.07 2.82
CA HIS A 373 -3.39 26.66 3.65
C HIS A 373 -2.10 27.28 3.12
N LEU A 374 -1.49 28.12 3.95
CA LEU A 374 -0.14 28.61 3.70
C LEU A 374 0.84 27.68 4.42
N PRO A 375 1.82 27.09 3.71
CA PRO A 375 2.82 26.23 4.33
C PRO A 375 3.51 26.94 5.49
N THR A 376 3.55 26.27 6.64
CA THR A 376 4.33 26.72 7.80
C THR A 376 5.83 26.58 7.51
N LEU A 377 6.67 27.32 8.26
CA LEU A 377 8.12 27.17 8.16
C LEU A 377 8.58 25.73 8.42
N VAL A 378 7.91 25.01 9.32
CA VAL A 378 8.21 23.60 9.64
C VAL A 378 7.89 22.71 8.44
N GLU A 379 6.70 22.85 7.85
CA GLU A 379 6.33 22.08 6.65
C GLU A 379 7.27 22.37 5.47
N THR A 380 7.68 23.64 5.31
CA THR A 380 8.65 24.01 4.27
C THR A 380 10.00 23.34 4.50
N GLN A 381 10.48 23.31 5.75
CA GLN A 381 11.72 22.62 6.11
C GLN A 381 11.63 21.10 5.92
N GLU A 382 10.50 20.49 6.28
CA GLU A 382 10.25 19.06 6.05
C GLU A 382 10.27 18.72 4.56
N MET A 383 9.66 19.56 3.72
CA MET A 383 9.70 19.40 2.26
C MET A 383 11.11 19.54 1.70
N GLU A 384 11.86 20.56 2.11
CA GLU A 384 13.25 20.74 1.68
C GLU A 384 14.13 19.55 2.09
N GLU A 385 13.91 18.99 3.27
CA GLU A 385 14.64 17.82 3.73
C GLU A 385 14.27 16.56 2.94
N LEU A 386 12.99 16.38 2.62
CA LEU A 386 12.51 15.30 1.78
C LEU A 386 13.13 15.38 0.37
N GLU A 387 13.20 16.58 -0.21
CA GLU A 387 13.87 16.80 -1.50
C GLU A 387 15.36 16.46 -1.46
N LYS A 388 16.06 16.79 -0.36
CA LYS A 388 17.48 16.40 -0.20
C LYS A 388 17.64 14.88 -0.14
N GLN A 389 16.75 14.18 0.55
CA GLN A 389 16.78 12.72 0.66
C GLN A 389 16.55 12.05 -0.70
N VAL A 390 15.59 12.55 -1.49
CA VAL A 390 15.38 12.11 -2.88
C VAL A 390 16.64 12.28 -3.72
N ARG A 391 17.34 13.44 -3.60
CA ARG A 391 18.62 13.68 -4.29
C ARG A 391 19.75 12.76 -3.83
N GLY A 392 19.65 12.18 -2.62
CA GLY A 392 20.58 11.21 -2.06
C GLY A 392 20.56 9.84 -2.76
N GLY A 393 19.49 9.53 -3.50
CA GLY A 393 19.50 8.56 -4.61
C GLY A 393 19.21 7.10 -4.29
N GLU A 394 19.04 6.69 -3.03
CA GLU A 394 18.71 5.29 -2.70
C GLU A 394 17.26 5.13 -2.25
N LYS A 395 16.41 4.69 -3.20
CA LYS A 395 15.03 4.33 -2.93
C LYS A 395 15.00 3.06 -2.08
N LYS A 396 14.27 3.08 -0.95
CA LYS A 396 14.00 1.87 -0.16
C LYS A 396 12.72 1.22 -0.69
N GLY A 397 12.68 -0.10 -0.78
CA GLY A 397 11.52 -0.82 -1.32
C GLY A 397 11.90 -2.13 -1.99
N ARG A 398 11.10 -2.57 -2.97
CA ARG A 398 11.33 -3.83 -3.67
C ARG A 398 12.58 -3.73 -4.57
N PRO A 399 13.36 -4.81 -4.78
CA PRO A 399 14.67 -4.74 -5.47
C PRO A 399 14.66 -4.23 -6.91
N HIS A 400 13.50 -4.27 -7.58
CA HIS A 400 13.31 -3.86 -8.98
C HIS A 400 12.46 -2.58 -9.14
N GLU A 401 12.37 -1.75 -8.11
CA GLU A 401 11.64 -0.46 -8.07
C GLU A 401 12.52 0.79 -8.13
#